data_AF-A0A3R6YUZ6-F1
#
_entry.id   AF-A0A3R6YUZ6-F1
#
_cell.length_a   1.000
_cell.length_b   1.000
_cell.length_c   1.000
_cell.angle_alpha   90.00
_cell.angle_beta   90.00
_cell.angle_gamma   90.00
#
_symmetry.space_group_name_H-M   'P 1'
#
loop_
_entity.id
_entity.type
_entity.pdbx_description
1 polymer ?
#
loop_
_entity_poly.entity_id
_entity_poly.type
_entity_poly.pdbx_seq_one_letter_code
_entity_poly.pdbx_strand_id
1 'polypeptide(L)'
;MSGVANLVKEVEGCLQRQQSSRAAQLLAISYDSSAPRIQESDSAIDSICQSTLSNGYHDVVAPLLKAKRLVQQNKYADAYDMQVVGFVYVLFLFRDQNNWLVPLLQRFTFDTRILAQHADAELSATRGIEVTDKLANAEQNLKKGFAMTLNDRAAPELSKKPATLYIVNQLFKIYFRLNKINLCGNVIQAINKQTFSIFDKRDQVTYMYYLGRIRMLEDKYTDADECFGFAWRHCHLECTRNKRMILQYLVPVKLALGVLPTPALLRQYQLTEYVDIAAAIRQGNLLAYYQVRE
;
A
#
# COMPACT_ATOMS: atom_id res chain seq x y z
N MET A 1 29.30 16.93 -13.60
CA MET A 1 28.19 17.13 -12.62
C MET A 1 27.80 15.75 -12.12
N SER A 2 27.69 15.57 -10.80
CA SER A 2 27.35 14.27 -10.24
C SER A 2 25.92 13.86 -10.65
N GLY A 3 25.64 12.56 -10.71
CA GLY A 3 24.31 12.06 -11.10
C GLY A 3 23.20 12.59 -10.19
N VAL A 4 23.49 12.78 -8.90
CA VAL A 4 22.54 13.35 -7.93
C VAL A 4 22.25 14.82 -8.19
N ALA A 5 23.25 15.64 -8.54
CA ALA A 5 23.01 17.05 -8.83
C ALA A 5 22.04 17.25 -10.02
N ASN A 6 22.15 16.41 -11.06
CA ASN A 6 21.20 16.44 -12.18
C ASN A 6 19.80 15.97 -11.77
N LEU A 7 19.72 14.89 -10.97
CA LEU A 7 18.46 14.40 -10.43
C LEU A 7 17.74 15.47 -9.59
N VAL A 8 18.45 16.15 -8.70
CA VAL A 8 17.89 17.21 -7.84
C VAL A 8 17.38 18.39 -8.68
N LYS A 9 18.11 18.78 -9.74
CA LYS A 9 17.63 19.80 -10.69
C LYS A 9 16.36 19.38 -11.42
N GLU A 10 16.26 18.12 -11.84
CA GLU A 10 15.04 17.60 -12.49
C GLU A 10 13.86 17.60 -11.50
N VAL A 11 14.08 17.16 -10.27
CA VAL A 11 13.07 17.19 -9.20
C VAL A 11 12.60 18.61 -8.92
N GLU A 12 13.50 19.58 -8.78
CA GLU A 12 13.14 21.00 -8.60
C GLU A 12 12.26 21.48 -9.74
N GLY A 13 12.65 21.21 -10.99
CA GLY A 13 11.87 21.58 -12.16
C GLY A 13 10.48 20.93 -12.21
N CYS A 14 10.32 19.72 -11.68
CA CYS A 14 9.01 19.08 -11.53
C CYS A 14 8.18 19.74 -10.43
N LEU A 15 8.78 20.06 -9.28
CA LEU A 15 8.08 20.68 -8.15
C LEU A 15 7.60 22.10 -8.50
N GLN A 16 8.43 22.91 -9.16
CA GLN A 16 8.05 24.25 -9.63
C GLN A 16 6.89 24.22 -10.64
N ARG A 17 6.82 23.17 -11.47
CA ARG A 17 5.73 22.98 -12.46
C ARG A 17 4.53 22.19 -11.91
N GLN A 18 4.51 21.89 -10.61
CA GLN A 18 3.47 21.07 -9.96
C GLN A 18 3.30 19.67 -10.58
N GLN A 19 4.36 19.10 -11.17
CA GLN A 19 4.39 17.77 -11.78
C GLN A 19 4.77 16.69 -10.75
N SER A 20 3.97 16.57 -9.69
CA SER A 20 4.28 15.68 -8.57
C SER A 20 4.38 14.19 -8.97
N SER A 21 3.65 13.74 -10.00
CA SER A 21 3.73 12.36 -10.49
C SER A 21 5.15 12.02 -10.97
N ARG A 22 5.80 12.95 -11.67
CA ARG A 22 7.17 12.77 -12.14
C ARG A 22 8.17 12.88 -11.00
N ALA A 23 8.00 13.88 -10.11
CA ALA A 23 8.82 14.00 -8.91
C ALA A 23 8.75 12.72 -8.05
N ALA A 24 7.56 12.15 -7.89
CA ALA A 24 7.34 10.89 -7.18
C ALA A 24 8.08 9.71 -7.81
N GLN A 25 8.11 9.60 -9.15
CA GLN A 25 8.87 8.56 -9.84
C GLN A 25 10.38 8.71 -9.63
N LEU A 26 10.90 9.94 -9.72
CA LEU A 26 12.33 10.23 -9.55
C LEU A 26 12.81 9.94 -8.12
N LEU A 27 12.00 10.34 -7.13
CA LEU A 27 12.28 10.17 -5.70
C LEU A 27 11.87 8.80 -5.16
N ALA A 28 11.17 7.98 -5.94
CA ALA A 28 10.71 6.67 -5.50
C ALA A 28 11.87 5.80 -5.03
N ILE A 29 11.62 5.09 -3.92
CA ILE A 29 12.50 4.05 -3.39
C ILE A 29 12.17 2.68 -3.99
N SER A 30 11.10 2.55 -4.81
CA SER A 30 10.77 1.27 -5.50
C SER A 30 12.05 0.66 -5.99
N TYR A 31 12.32 -0.57 -5.52
CA TYR A 31 13.50 -1.40 -5.69
C TYR A 31 13.84 -1.63 -7.16
N ASP A 32 14.08 -0.53 -7.85
CA ASP A 32 14.54 -0.49 -9.20
C ASP A 32 16.05 -0.61 -9.09
N SER A 33 16.51 -1.85 -9.20
CA SER A 33 17.92 -2.18 -9.29
C SER A 33 18.64 -1.43 -10.43
N SER A 34 17.88 -0.85 -11.38
CA SER A 34 18.41 -0.02 -12.47
C SER A 34 18.56 1.47 -12.11
N ALA A 35 18.08 1.90 -10.94
CA ALA A 35 18.24 3.28 -10.50
C ALA A 35 19.73 3.63 -10.33
N PRO A 36 20.16 4.85 -10.73
CA PRO A 36 21.55 5.27 -10.61
C PRO A 36 22.06 5.12 -9.17
N ARG A 37 23.29 4.59 -9.02
CA ARG A 37 23.93 4.49 -7.71
C ARG A 37 24.25 5.89 -7.17
N ILE A 38 23.80 6.16 -5.96
CA ILE A 38 24.12 7.37 -5.22
C ILE A 38 25.41 7.08 -4.43
N GLN A 39 26.44 7.89 -4.61
CA GLN A 39 27.74 7.71 -3.94
C GLN A 39 28.11 8.89 -3.02
N GLU A 40 27.40 10.00 -3.16
CA GLU A 40 27.58 11.22 -2.40
C GLU A 40 27.36 10.98 -0.90
N SER A 41 28.20 11.62 -0.07
CA SER A 41 28.05 11.63 1.39
C SER A 41 26.80 12.39 1.84
N ASP A 42 26.42 12.26 3.10
CA ASP A 42 25.27 13.01 3.65
C ASP A 42 25.46 14.52 3.52
N SER A 43 26.66 15.02 3.85
CA SER A 43 27.00 16.43 3.70
C SER A 43 26.95 16.91 2.25
N ALA A 44 27.35 16.06 1.30
CA ALA A 44 27.28 16.39 -0.12
C ALA A 44 25.83 16.41 -0.61
N ILE A 45 24.99 15.44 -0.22
CA ILE A 45 23.55 15.43 -0.55
C ILE A 45 22.88 16.68 0.02
N ASP A 46 23.15 17.02 1.28
CA ASP A 46 22.58 18.21 1.93
C ASP A 46 22.99 19.49 1.21
N SER A 47 24.28 19.64 0.90
CA SER A 47 24.79 20.83 0.19
C SER A 47 24.21 20.95 -1.22
N ILE A 48 24.09 19.85 -1.98
CA ILE A 48 23.47 19.85 -3.32
C ILE A 48 21.99 20.23 -3.22
N CYS A 49 21.25 19.65 -2.28
CA CYS A 49 19.84 19.95 -2.07
C CYS A 49 19.62 21.40 -1.64
N GLN A 50 20.38 21.91 -0.67
CA GLN A 50 20.27 23.30 -0.20
C GLN A 50 20.63 24.33 -1.27
N SER A 51 21.61 24.05 -2.12
CA SER A 51 22.03 24.96 -3.19
C SER A 51 21.10 24.96 -4.41
N THR A 52 20.35 23.87 -4.63
CA THR A 52 19.54 23.67 -5.84
C THR A 52 18.05 23.86 -5.60
N LEU A 53 17.53 23.40 -4.45
CA LEU A 53 16.10 23.35 -4.17
C LEU A 53 15.63 24.64 -3.49
N SER A 54 14.47 25.15 -3.93
CA SER A 54 13.83 26.31 -3.34
C SER A 54 12.69 25.91 -2.38
N ASN A 55 12.08 26.89 -1.70
CA ASN A 55 10.84 26.72 -0.93
C ASN A 55 10.85 25.61 0.14
N GLY A 56 12.01 25.30 0.71
CA GLY A 56 12.14 24.26 1.75
C GLY A 56 12.05 22.82 1.23
N TYR A 57 12.07 22.60 -0.09
CA TYR A 57 12.01 21.24 -0.65
C TYR A 57 13.24 20.38 -0.31
N HIS A 58 14.36 20.98 0.11
CA HIS A 58 15.53 20.26 0.57
C HIS A 58 15.25 19.36 1.79
N ASP A 59 14.36 19.77 2.68
CA ASP A 59 13.94 18.97 3.85
C ASP A 59 13.16 17.70 3.47
N VAL A 60 12.58 17.69 2.27
CA VAL A 60 11.94 16.49 1.70
C VAL A 60 12.96 15.67 0.92
N VAL A 61 13.66 16.29 -0.03
CA VAL A 61 14.46 15.57 -1.03
C VAL A 61 15.73 14.98 -0.42
N ALA A 62 16.43 15.70 0.47
CA ALA A 62 17.69 15.22 1.02
C ALA A 62 17.53 13.93 1.85
N PRO A 63 16.58 13.82 2.80
CA PRO A 63 16.35 12.57 3.53
C PRO A 63 15.94 11.41 2.60
N LEU A 64 15.16 11.66 1.56
CA LEU A 64 14.73 10.62 0.61
C LEU A 64 15.89 10.10 -0.24
N LEU A 65 16.80 10.98 -0.67
CA LEU A 65 18.01 10.56 -1.37
C LEU A 65 18.96 9.76 -0.47
N LYS A 66 19.09 10.17 0.81
CA LYS A 66 19.83 9.40 1.82
C LYS A 66 19.21 8.03 2.04
N ALA A 67 17.88 7.94 2.17
CA ALA A 67 17.15 6.68 2.28
C ALA A 67 17.41 5.79 1.06
N LYS A 68 17.31 6.34 -0.16
CA LYS A 68 17.57 5.62 -1.41
C LYS A 68 19.01 5.08 -1.48
N ARG A 69 20.00 5.87 -1.06
CA ARG A 69 21.40 5.43 -0.96
C ARG A 69 21.57 4.30 0.06
N LEU A 70 20.96 4.40 1.24
CA LEU A 70 21.04 3.37 2.28
C LEU A 70 20.38 2.06 1.84
N VAL A 71 19.28 2.12 1.09
CA VAL A 71 18.67 0.94 0.44
C VAL A 71 19.64 0.28 -0.54
N GLN A 72 20.38 1.06 -1.35
CA GLN A 72 21.41 0.52 -2.26
C GLN A 72 22.57 -0.16 -1.51
N GLN A 73 22.75 0.16 -0.23
CA GLN A 73 23.74 -0.45 0.66
C GLN A 73 23.16 -1.58 1.53
N ASN A 74 21.91 -1.98 1.30
CA ASN A 74 21.16 -2.96 2.10
C ASN A 74 21.05 -2.63 3.60
N LYS A 75 21.06 -1.34 3.95
CA LYS A 75 20.82 -0.84 5.32
C LYS A 75 19.39 -0.32 5.43
N TYR A 76 18.42 -1.23 5.54
CA TYR A 76 17.00 -0.88 5.48
C TYR A 76 16.51 -0.20 6.76
N ALA A 77 17.04 -0.57 7.93
CA ALA A 77 16.70 0.07 9.20
C ALA A 77 17.03 1.57 9.19
N ASP A 78 18.26 1.92 8.81
CA ASP A 78 18.70 3.32 8.70
C ASP A 78 17.96 4.05 7.55
N ALA A 79 17.73 3.36 6.44
CA ALA A 79 16.99 3.91 5.32
C ALA A 79 15.55 4.29 5.71
N TYR A 80 14.89 3.44 6.52
CA TYR A 80 13.55 3.71 7.01
C TYR A 80 13.51 4.99 7.86
N ASP A 81 14.49 5.19 8.72
CA ASP A 81 14.54 6.38 9.57
C ASP A 81 14.67 7.66 8.73
N MET A 82 15.48 7.64 7.67
CA MET A 82 15.57 8.75 6.72
C MET A 82 14.29 8.93 5.88
N GLN A 83 13.65 7.84 5.48
CA GLN A 83 12.37 7.87 4.75
C GLN A 83 11.26 8.51 5.59
N VAL A 84 11.18 8.20 6.88
CA VAL A 84 10.19 8.81 7.79
C VAL A 84 10.42 10.31 7.93
N VAL A 85 11.67 10.75 8.06
CA VAL A 85 12.01 12.18 8.10
C VAL A 85 11.45 12.88 6.85
N GLY A 86 11.80 12.40 5.66
CA GLY A 86 11.29 12.96 4.40
C GLY A 86 9.77 12.91 4.29
N PHE A 87 9.14 11.80 4.70
CA PHE A 87 7.69 11.65 4.67
C PHE A 87 6.97 12.64 5.61
N VAL A 88 7.51 12.92 6.80
CA VAL A 88 6.94 13.91 7.72
C VAL A 88 6.98 15.31 7.11
N TYR A 89 8.07 15.68 6.42
CA TYR A 89 8.13 16.95 5.69
C TYR A 89 7.18 17.00 4.50
N VAL A 90 6.97 15.88 3.80
CA VAL A 90 5.94 15.80 2.75
C VAL A 90 4.56 16.06 3.34
N LEU A 91 4.24 15.47 4.50
CA LEU A 91 2.98 15.75 5.19
C LEU A 91 2.87 17.22 5.60
N PHE A 92 3.96 17.84 6.09
CA PHE A 92 3.98 19.26 6.41
C PHE A 92 3.62 20.12 5.18
N LEU A 93 4.29 19.92 4.05
CA LEU A 93 3.98 20.61 2.80
C LEU A 93 2.56 20.30 2.31
N PHE A 94 2.12 19.04 2.45
CA PHE A 94 0.81 18.60 2.00
C PHE A 94 -0.34 19.31 2.73
N ARG A 95 -0.11 19.88 3.91
CA ARG A 95 -1.13 20.62 4.68
C ARG A 95 -1.70 21.79 3.89
N ASP A 96 -0.82 22.60 3.31
CA ASP A 96 -1.17 23.91 2.73
C ASP A 96 -1.25 23.88 1.20
N GLN A 97 -1.08 22.71 0.59
CA GLN A 97 -1.13 22.51 -0.87
C GLN A 97 -2.47 21.90 -1.30
N ASN A 98 -2.73 21.76 -2.60
CA ASN A 98 -3.94 21.11 -3.13
C ASN A 98 -3.66 19.66 -3.56
N ASN A 99 -4.59 19.05 -4.29
CA ASN A 99 -4.47 17.69 -4.81
C ASN A 99 -3.26 17.44 -5.73
N TRP A 100 -2.60 18.49 -6.25
CA TRP A 100 -1.43 18.33 -7.10
C TRP A 100 -0.31 17.54 -6.39
N LEU A 101 -0.18 17.55 -5.05
CA LEU A 101 0.79 16.74 -4.31
C LEU A 101 0.36 15.29 -4.01
N VAL A 102 -0.88 14.90 -4.34
CA VAL A 102 -1.41 13.55 -4.04
C VAL A 102 -0.53 12.42 -4.61
N PRO A 103 -0.04 12.47 -5.88
CA PRO A 103 0.84 11.44 -6.41
C PRO A 103 2.11 11.22 -5.56
N LEU A 104 2.70 12.31 -5.05
CA LEU A 104 3.87 12.26 -4.17
C LEU A 104 3.52 11.61 -2.82
N LEU A 105 2.40 12.02 -2.22
CA LEU A 105 1.91 11.44 -0.97
C LEU A 105 1.63 9.93 -1.11
N GLN A 106 0.96 9.51 -2.18
CA GLN A 106 0.66 8.09 -2.44
C GLN A 106 1.95 7.28 -2.58
N ARG A 107 2.90 7.78 -3.36
CA ARG A 107 4.21 7.13 -3.56
C ARG A 107 4.94 6.92 -2.23
N PHE A 108 5.06 7.95 -1.42
CA PHE A 108 5.79 7.84 -0.17
C PHE A 108 5.02 7.09 0.92
N THR A 109 3.69 7.11 0.90
CA THR A 109 2.86 6.21 1.73
C THR A 109 3.21 4.74 1.44
N PHE A 110 3.36 4.39 0.16
CA PHE A 110 3.79 3.05 -0.25
C PHE A 110 5.23 2.75 0.15
N ASP A 111 6.17 3.65 -0.16
CA ASP A 111 7.60 3.46 0.12
C ASP A 111 7.86 3.33 1.62
N THR A 112 7.25 4.17 2.45
CA THR A 112 7.36 4.08 3.91
C THR A 112 6.87 2.73 4.43
N ARG A 113 5.74 2.21 3.93
CA ARG A 113 5.24 0.87 4.34
C ARG A 113 6.21 -0.23 3.92
N ILE A 114 6.63 -0.24 2.65
CA ILE A 114 7.51 -1.30 2.15
C ILE A 114 8.84 -1.27 2.89
N LEU A 115 9.45 -0.09 3.04
CA LEU A 115 10.74 0.04 3.71
C LEU A 115 10.66 -0.33 5.19
N ALA A 116 9.55 -0.03 5.87
CA ALA A 116 9.29 -0.52 7.23
C ALA A 116 9.31 -2.05 7.30
N GLN A 117 8.69 -2.74 6.34
CA GLN A 117 8.68 -4.22 6.29
C GLN A 117 10.10 -4.79 6.11
N HIS A 118 10.93 -4.16 5.28
CA HIS A 118 12.31 -4.60 5.08
C HIS A 118 13.20 -4.29 6.30
N ALA A 119 13.04 -3.11 6.90
CA ALA A 119 13.73 -2.74 8.13
C ALA A 119 13.41 -3.69 9.28
N ASP A 120 12.13 -4.01 9.48
CA ASP A 120 11.71 -4.98 10.50
C ASP A 120 12.24 -6.38 10.21
N ALA A 121 12.29 -6.81 8.94
CA ALA A 121 12.88 -8.09 8.56
C ALA A 121 14.40 -8.15 8.82
N GLU A 122 15.14 -7.08 8.49
CA GLU A 122 16.57 -6.94 8.80
C GLU A 122 16.84 -7.01 10.30
N LEU A 123 16.07 -6.25 11.09
CA LEU A 123 16.19 -6.23 12.54
C LEU A 123 15.80 -7.57 13.16
N SER A 124 14.77 -8.24 12.62
CA SER A 124 14.35 -9.56 13.08
C SER A 124 15.44 -10.60 12.85
N ALA A 125 16.04 -10.60 11.66
CA ALA A 125 17.15 -11.50 11.33
C ALA A 125 18.37 -11.24 12.22
N THR A 126 18.67 -9.98 12.51
CA THR A 126 19.81 -9.59 13.36
C THR A 126 19.59 -9.95 14.84
N ARG A 127 18.37 -9.81 15.35
CA ARG A 127 18.05 -10.06 16.77
C ARG A 127 17.60 -11.49 17.06
N GLY A 128 17.24 -12.27 16.05
CA GLY A 128 16.70 -13.62 16.21
C GLY A 128 15.27 -13.68 16.77
N ILE A 129 14.56 -12.55 16.81
CA ILE A 129 13.18 -12.42 17.30
C ILE A 129 12.36 -11.60 16.31
N GLU A 130 11.04 -11.78 16.29
CA GLU A 130 10.16 -10.95 15.46
C GLU A 130 10.17 -9.50 15.96
N VAL A 131 10.52 -8.59 15.06
CA VAL A 131 10.49 -7.13 15.26
C VAL A 131 9.42 -6.53 14.36
N THR A 132 8.60 -5.62 14.90
CA THR A 132 7.54 -4.93 14.15
C THR A 132 7.48 -3.42 14.40
N ASP A 133 8.54 -2.88 15.00
CA ASP A 133 8.59 -1.50 15.52
C ASP A 133 8.49 -0.48 14.37
N LYS A 134 9.18 -0.72 13.25
CA LYS A 134 9.18 0.20 12.12
C LYS A 134 7.82 0.18 11.43
N LEU A 135 7.19 -0.98 11.29
CA LEU A 135 5.85 -1.07 10.71
C LEU A 135 4.78 -0.41 11.60
N ALA A 136 4.90 -0.53 12.92
CA ALA A 136 4.06 0.20 13.87
C ALA A 136 4.29 1.71 13.79
N ASN A 137 5.53 2.17 13.62
CA ASN A 137 5.83 3.58 13.40
C ASN A 137 5.28 4.11 12.07
N ALA A 138 5.37 3.32 11.00
CA ALA A 138 4.84 3.68 9.68
C ALA A 138 3.33 3.88 9.75
N GLU A 139 2.62 3.00 10.45
CA GLU A 139 1.19 3.09 10.70
C GLU A 139 0.78 4.43 11.34
N GLN A 140 1.50 4.89 12.36
CA GLN A 140 1.26 6.19 13.00
C GLN A 140 1.45 7.37 12.05
N ASN A 141 2.47 7.33 11.18
CA ASN A 141 2.69 8.38 10.20
C ASN A 141 1.66 8.35 9.06
N LEU A 142 1.25 7.17 8.61
CA LEU A 142 0.20 7.01 7.59
C LEU A 142 -1.16 7.50 8.11
N LYS A 143 -1.47 7.30 9.40
CA LYS A 143 -2.68 7.87 10.03
C LYS A 143 -2.76 9.38 9.94
N LYS A 144 -1.62 10.09 10.04
CA LYS A 144 -1.58 11.55 9.86
C LYS A 144 -2.01 11.92 8.43
N GLY A 145 -1.42 11.28 7.42
CA GLY A 145 -1.82 11.46 6.02
C GLY A 145 -3.30 11.15 5.77
N PHE A 146 -3.80 10.05 6.33
CA PHE A 146 -5.22 9.67 6.28
C PHE A 146 -6.13 10.77 6.85
N ALA A 147 -5.79 11.33 8.01
CA ALA A 147 -6.58 12.41 8.61
C ALA A 147 -6.58 13.68 7.76
N MET A 148 -5.45 14.00 7.11
CA MET A 148 -5.32 15.16 6.23
C MET A 148 -6.12 15.01 4.94
N THR A 149 -6.14 13.82 4.33
CA THR A 149 -6.93 13.58 3.10
C THR A 149 -8.42 13.46 3.41
N LEU A 150 -8.80 12.80 4.50
CA LEU A 150 -10.20 12.57 4.86
C LEU A 150 -10.93 13.88 5.19
N ASN A 151 -10.27 14.75 5.96
CA ASN A 151 -10.85 16.00 6.46
C ASN A 151 -10.62 17.19 5.52
N ASP A 152 -10.08 16.96 4.32
CA ASP A 152 -9.89 17.99 3.32
C ASP A 152 -11.23 18.67 2.98
N ARG A 153 -11.23 20.00 2.82
CA ARG A 153 -12.43 20.79 2.54
C ARG A 153 -12.34 21.59 1.25
N ALA A 154 -11.29 21.36 0.46
CA ALA A 154 -11.16 21.98 -0.85
C ALA A 154 -12.33 21.59 -1.76
N ALA A 155 -12.59 22.41 -2.78
CA ALA A 155 -13.55 22.11 -3.83
C ALA A 155 -13.19 20.77 -4.52
N PRO A 156 -14.17 20.03 -5.07
CA PRO A 156 -13.93 18.70 -5.66
C PRO A 156 -12.75 18.62 -6.62
N GLU A 157 -12.60 19.62 -7.49
CA GLU A 157 -11.53 19.76 -8.50
C GLU A 157 -10.11 19.78 -7.90
N LEU A 158 -9.98 20.27 -6.66
CA LEU A 158 -8.73 20.47 -5.94
C LEU A 158 -8.60 19.53 -4.73
N SER A 159 -9.58 18.65 -4.52
CA SER A 159 -9.70 17.89 -3.30
C SER A 159 -8.72 16.72 -3.22
N LYS A 160 -8.17 16.53 -2.02
CA LYS A 160 -7.31 15.42 -1.64
C LYS A 160 -8.09 14.18 -1.20
N LYS A 161 -9.41 14.30 -0.99
CA LYS A 161 -10.26 13.22 -0.49
C LYS A 161 -10.15 11.90 -1.27
N PRO A 162 -10.07 11.89 -2.61
CA PRO A 162 -9.91 10.65 -3.38
C PRO A 162 -8.69 9.83 -2.95
N ALA A 163 -7.61 10.46 -2.47
CA ALA A 163 -6.41 9.79 -2.01
C ALA A 163 -6.60 9.00 -0.70
N THR A 164 -7.67 9.29 0.05
CA THR A 164 -7.92 8.66 1.37
C THR A 164 -7.96 7.14 1.25
N LEU A 165 -8.67 6.59 0.26
CA LEU A 165 -8.82 5.14 0.12
C LEU A 165 -7.48 4.44 -0.17
N TYR A 166 -6.58 5.10 -0.90
CA TYR A 166 -5.23 4.58 -1.13
C TYR A 166 -4.47 4.41 0.20
N ILE A 167 -4.52 5.42 1.08
CA ILE A 167 -3.85 5.36 2.39
C ILE A 167 -4.50 4.28 3.27
N VAL A 168 -5.83 4.17 3.25
CA VAL A 168 -6.57 3.09 3.94
C VAL A 168 -6.10 1.71 3.48
N ASN A 169 -5.92 1.51 2.17
CA ASN A 169 -5.42 0.24 1.63
C ASN A 169 -4.00 -0.08 2.11
N GLN A 170 -3.13 0.91 2.32
CA GLN A 170 -1.81 0.70 2.93
C GLN A 170 -1.92 0.39 4.43
N LEU A 171 -2.82 1.07 5.16
CA LEU A 171 -3.10 0.79 6.57
C LEU A 171 -3.64 -0.64 6.77
N PHE A 172 -4.57 -1.11 5.94
CA PHE A 172 -5.02 -2.50 5.97
C PHE A 172 -3.88 -3.48 5.80
N LYS A 173 -2.96 -3.25 4.84
CA LYS A 173 -1.78 -4.10 4.68
C LYS A 173 -0.91 -4.15 5.95
N ILE A 174 -0.78 -3.03 6.66
CA ILE A 174 -0.07 -2.99 7.93
C ILE A 174 -0.84 -3.74 9.02
N TYR A 175 -2.12 -3.46 9.21
CA TYR A 175 -2.94 -4.09 10.26
C TYR A 175 -3.03 -5.61 10.11
N PHE A 176 -3.20 -6.10 8.88
CA PHE A 176 -3.17 -7.54 8.61
C PHE A 176 -1.80 -8.15 8.88
N ARG A 177 -0.70 -7.42 8.63
CA ARG A 177 0.65 -7.91 8.91
C ARG A 177 0.96 -7.93 10.41
N LEU A 178 0.48 -6.93 11.16
CA LEU A 178 0.65 -6.81 12.61
C LEU A 178 -0.37 -7.64 13.42
N ASN A 179 -1.28 -8.36 12.74
CA ASN A 179 -2.42 -9.04 13.37
C ASN A 179 -3.30 -8.11 14.23
N LYS A 180 -3.47 -6.85 13.82
CA LYS A 180 -4.28 -5.82 14.51
C LYS A 180 -5.56 -5.49 13.74
N ILE A 181 -6.33 -6.52 13.39
CA ILE A 181 -7.55 -6.39 12.55
C ILE A 181 -8.61 -5.50 13.21
N ASN A 182 -8.67 -5.47 14.53
CA ASN A 182 -9.55 -4.59 15.31
C ASN A 182 -9.38 -3.10 14.98
N LEU A 183 -8.19 -2.66 14.56
CA LEU A 183 -7.94 -1.27 14.18
C LEU A 183 -8.58 -0.87 12.84
N CYS A 184 -8.96 -1.83 12.00
CA CYS A 184 -9.60 -1.58 10.72
C CYS A 184 -10.98 -0.91 10.88
N GLY A 185 -11.70 -1.19 11.98
CA GLY A 185 -13.06 -0.70 12.21
C GLY A 185 -13.18 0.82 12.12
N ASN A 186 -12.27 1.56 12.74
CA ASN A 186 -12.26 3.03 12.71
C ASN A 186 -12.09 3.58 11.29
N VAL A 187 -11.24 2.93 10.50
CA VAL A 187 -10.95 3.37 9.14
C VAL A 187 -12.10 3.02 8.19
N ILE A 188 -12.73 1.85 8.37
CA ILE A 188 -13.95 1.45 7.64
C ILE A 188 -15.08 2.44 7.92
N GLN A 189 -15.33 2.78 9.19
CA GLN A 189 -16.38 3.74 9.56
C GLN A 189 -16.17 5.11 8.92
N ALA A 190 -14.92 5.56 8.82
CA ALA A 190 -14.60 6.82 8.16
C ALA A 190 -14.89 6.78 6.65
N ILE A 191 -14.56 5.68 5.97
CA ILE A 191 -14.84 5.49 4.54
C ILE A 191 -16.35 5.36 4.28
N ASN A 192 -17.10 4.68 5.14
CA ASN A 192 -18.55 4.54 4.99
C ASN A 192 -19.31 5.88 5.02
N LYS A 193 -18.71 6.94 5.56
CA LYS A 193 -19.26 8.30 5.55
C LYS A 193 -18.98 9.07 4.25
N GLN A 194 -18.19 8.50 3.34
CA GLN A 194 -17.82 9.12 2.06
C GLN A 194 -18.60 8.48 0.91
N THR A 195 -18.74 9.23 -0.18
CA THR A 195 -19.29 8.69 -1.44
C THR A 195 -18.25 7.79 -2.11
N PHE A 196 -18.48 6.48 -2.18
CA PHE A 196 -17.47 5.52 -2.64
C PHE A 196 -16.99 5.74 -4.09
N SER A 197 -17.82 6.36 -4.94
CA SER A 197 -17.49 6.64 -6.35
C SER A 197 -16.40 7.69 -6.54
N ILE A 198 -16.05 8.48 -5.51
CA ILE A 198 -14.97 9.48 -5.60
C ILE A 198 -13.58 8.82 -5.62
N PHE A 199 -13.47 7.56 -5.24
CA PHE A 199 -12.21 6.85 -5.14
C PHE A 199 -11.83 6.16 -6.44
N ASP A 200 -10.54 6.06 -6.71
CA ASP A 200 -10.04 5.33 -7.88
C ASP A 200 -10.49 3.86 -7.87
N LYS A 201 -10.82 3.34 -9.06
CA LYS A 201 -11.33 1.96 -9.19
C LYS A 201 -10.36 0.92 -8.64
N ARG A 202 -9.06 1.10 -8.87
CA ARG A 202 -8.00 0.22 -8.34
C ARG A 202 -8.02 0.14 -6.81
N ASP A 203 -8.32 1.27 -6.16
CA ASP A 203 -8.33 1.40 -4.72
C ASP A 203 -9.64 0.86 -4.14
N GLN A 204 -10.76 1.05 -4.85
CA GLN A 204 -12.04 0.40 -4.52
C GLN A 204 -11.91 -1.13 -4.51
N VAL A 205 -11.29 -1.72 -5.53
CA VAL A 205 -11.08 -3.18 -5.61
C VAL A 205 -10.23 -3.68 -4.44
N THR A 206 -9.13 -2.97 -4.14
CA THR A 206 -8.25 -3.34 -3.03
C THR A 206 -8.97 -3.23 -1.68
N TYR A 207 -9.74 -2.15 -1.48
CA TYR A 207 -10.52 -1.95 -0.26
C TYR A 207 -11.54 -3.06 -0.06
N MET A 208 -12.32 -3.40 -1.10
CA MET A 208 -13.35 -4.44 -1.02
C MET A 208 -12.76 -5.82 -0.80
N TYR A 209 -11.56 -6.11 -1.34
CA TYR A 209 -10.83 -7.33 -1.01
C TYR A 209 -10.51 -7.42 0.49
N TYR A 210 -9.96 -6.37 1.10
CA TYR A 210 -9.65 -6.40 2.54
C TYR A 210 -10.90 -6.36 3.41
N LEU A 211 -11.92 -5.57 3.05
CA LEU A 211 -13.19 -5.53 3.76
C LEU A 211 -13.88 -6.90 3.75
N GLY A 212 -13.89 -7.60 2.61
CA GLY A 212 -14.43 -8.95 2.51
C GLY A 212 -13.72 -9.94 3.44
N ARG A 213 -12.38 -9.84 3.56
CA ARG A 213 -11.61 -10.67 4.51
C ARG A 213 -11.97 -10.36 5.96
N ILE A 214 -12.21 -9.10 6.30
CA ILE A 214 -12.64 -8.70 7.65
C ILE A 214 -14.05 -9.25 7.93
N ARG A 215 -14.98 -9.14 6.98
CA ARG A 215 -16.34 -9.69 7.12
C ARG A 215 -16.35 -11.20 7.26
N MET A 216 -15.48 -11.90 6.54
CA MET A 216 -15.28 -13.34 6.69
C MET A 216 -14.77 -13.70 8.10
N LEU A 217 -13.84 -12.93 8.66
CA LEU A 217 -13.36 -13.13 10.05
C LEU A 217 -14.42 -12.82 11.12
N GLU A 218 -15.42 -12.02 10.77
CA GLU A 218 -16.59 -11.72 11.62
C GLU A 218 -17.77 -12.69 11.39
N ASP A 219 -17.56 -13.79 10.65
CA ASP A 219 -18.58 -14.75 10.23
C ASP A 219 -19.76 -14.15 9.43
N LYS A 220 -19.57 -12.96 8.84
CA LYS A 220 -20.54 -12.28 7.97
C LYS A 220 -20.34 -12.69 6.52
N TYR A 221 -20.64 -13.95 6.22
CA TYR A 221 -20.37 -14.55 4.90
C TYR A 221 -21.14 -13.87 3.75
N THR A 222 -22.36 -13.39 3.99
CA THR A 222 -23.14 -12.62 3.00
C THR A 222 -22.44 -11.31 2.63
N ASP A 223 -22.01 -10.53 3.62
CA ASP A 223 -21.31 -9.27 3.40
C ASP A 223 -19.95 -9.51 2.73
N ALA A 224 -19.26 -10.58 3.11
CA ALA A 224 -18.01 -10.99 2.50
C ALA A 224 -18.20 -11.34 1.00
N ASP A 225 -19.28 -12.04 0.65
CA ASP A 225 -19.62 -12.38 -0.74
C ASP A 225 -19.85 -11.13 -1.59
N GLU A 226 -20.59 -10.15 -1.08
CA GLU A 226 -20.80 -8.87 -1.77
C GLU A 226 -19.47 -8.14 -2.01
N CYS A 227 -18.62 -8.10 -0.99
CA CYS A 227 -17.31 -7.47 -1.05
C CYS A 227 -16.39 -8.13 -2.09
N PHE A 228 -16.22 -9.44 -2.00
CA PHE A 228 -15.38 -10.19 -2.92
C PHE A 228 -15.97 -10.24 -4.33
N GLY A 229 -17.30 -10.33 -4.47
CA GLY A 229 -18.00 -10.25 -5.75
C GLY A 229 -17.79 -8.90 -6.44
N PHE A 230 -17.82 -7.79 -5.69
CA PHE A 230 -17.45 -6.49 -6.21
C PHE A 230 -15.99 -6.46 -6.67
N ALA A 231 -15.06 -6.92 -5.83
CA ALA A 231 -13.64 -6.93 -6.15
C ALA A 231 -13.36 -7.76 -7.41
N TRP A 232 -13.97 -8.94 -7.53
CA TRP A 232 -13.83 -9.85 -8.66
C TRP A 232 -14.30 -9.22 -9.98
N ARG A 233 -15.51 -8.64 -9.98
CA ARG A 233 -16.13 -8.03 -11.18
C ARG A 233 -15.34 -6.82 -11.70
N HIS A 234 -14.73 -6.07 -10.80
CA HIS A 234 -14.04 -4.83 -11.14
C HIS A 234 -12.52 -4.94 -11.21
N CYS A 235 -11.95 -6.10 -10.87
CA CYS A 235 -10.53 -6.35 -11.05
C CYS A 235 -10.22 -6.47 -12.55
N HIS A 236 -9.18 -5.76 -13.01
CA HIS A 236 -8.74 -5.79 -14.40
C HIS A 236 -8.46 -7.21 -14.88
N LEU A 237 -8.83 -7.53 -16.12
CA LEU A 237 -8.74 -8.88 -16.68
C LEU A 237 -7.30 -9.40 -16.73
N GLU A 238 -6.35 -8.52 -17.03
CA GLU A 238 -4.92 -8.86 -17.10
C GLU A 238 -4.26 -9.05 -15.73
N CYS A 239 -4.91 -8.61 -14.65
CA CYS A 239 -4.40 -8.76 -13.28
C CYS A 239 -4.69 -10.16 -12.72
N THR A 240 -4.25 -11.21 -13.41
CA THR A 240 -4.53 -12.62 -13.10
C THR A 240 -4.15 -13.00 -11.67
N ARG A 241 -3.01 -12.50 -11.16
CA ARG A 241 -2.58 -12.70 -9.77
C ARG A 241 -3.59 -12.15 -8.77
N ASN A 242 -4.07 -10.92 -8.99
CA ASN A 242 -5.03 -10.28 -8.09
C ASN A 242 -6.39 -10.98 -8.15
N LYS A 243 -6.81 -11.38 -9.35
CA LYS A 243 -8.02 -12.20 -9.56
C LYS A 243 -7.94 -13.53 -8.81
N ARG A 244 -6.81 -14.22 -8.89
CA ARG A 244 -6.55 -15.45 -8.12
C ARG A 244 -6.66 -15.19 -6.61
N MET A 245 -6.03 -14.13 -6.10
CA MET A 245 -6.11 -13.78 -4.68
C MET A 245 -7.55 -13.52 -4.22
N ILE A 246 -8.36 -12.85 -5.03
CA ILE A 246 -9.78 -12.64 -4.71
C ILE A 246 -10.52 -13.98 -4.66
N LEU A 247 -10.30 -14.87 -5.65
CA LEU A 247 -10.96 -16.18 -5.70
C LEU A 247 -10.57 -17.09 -4.54
N GLN A 248 -9.34 -17.02 -4.04
CA GLN A 248 -8.91 -17.77 -2.86
C GLN A 248 -9.77 -17.49 -1.62
N TYR A 249 -10.41 -16.32 -1.53
CA TYR A 249 -11.37 -16.02 -0.46
C TYR A 249 -12.83 -16.12 -0.92
N LEU A 250 -13.13 -15.77 -2.18
CA LEU A 250 -14.49 -15.85 -2.70
C LEU A 250 -15.00 -17.29 -2.79
N VAL A 251 -14.16 -18.25 -3.21
CA VAL A 251 -14.56 -19.66 -3.34
C VAL A 251 -15.00 -20.25 -1.99
N PRO A 252 -14.22 -20.19 -0.90
CA PRO A 252 -14.66 -20.71 0.38
C PRO A 252 -15.91 -19.99 0.92
N VAL A 253 -16.04 -18.66 0.69
CA VAL A 253 -17.27 -17.92 1.07
C VAL A 253 -18.48 -18.42 0.28
N LYS A 254 -18.36 -18.61 -1.04
CA LYS A 254 -19.43 -19.16 -1.87
C LYS A 254 -19.81 -20.58 -1.45
N LEU A 255 -18.82 -21.42 -1.15
CA LEU A 255 -19.05 -22.78 -0.64
C LEU A 255 -19.82 -22.77 0.69
N ALA A 256 -19.45 -21.89 1.63
CA ALA A 256 -20.17 -21.72 2.90
C ALA A 256 -21.63 -21.27 2.70
N LEU A 257 -21.90 -20.50 1.64
CA LEU A 257 -23.24 -20.08 1.23
C LEU A 257 -23.97 -21.12 0.33
N GLY A 258 -23.40 -22.31 0.14
CA GLY A 258 -24.00 -23.39 -0.64
C GLY A 258 -23.84 -23.26 -2.17
N VAL A 259 -22.98 -22.35 -2.64
CA VAL A 259 -22.70 -22.14 -4.07
C VAL A 259 -21.40 -22.83 -4.47
N LEU A 260 -21.51 -23.83 -5.36
CA LEU A 260 -20.36 -24.59 -5.84
C LEU A 260 -19.61 -23.88 -6.98
N PRO A 261 -18.27 -23.85 -6.98
CA PRO A 261 -17.48 -23.35 -8.10
C PRO A 261 -17.52 -24.31 -9.30
N THR A 262 -17.32 -23.77 -10.50
CA THR A 262 -17.15 -24.61 -11.70
C THR A 262 -15.72 -25.15 -11.79
N PRO A 263 -15.51 -26.41 -12.22
CA PRO A 263 -14.17 -26.97 -12.37
C PRO A 263 -13.27 -26.19 -13.34
N ALA A 264 -13.86 -25.56 -14.36
CA ALA A 264 -13.14 -24.72 -15.32
C ALA A 264 -12.54 -23.48 -14.65
N LEU A 265 -13.30 -22.81 -13.76
CA LEU A 265 -12.83 -21.65 -13.02
C LEU A 265 -11.65 -22.02 -12.11
N LEU A 266 -11.76 -23.14 -11.38
CA LEU A 266 -10.70 -23.60 -10.48
C LEU A 266 -9.41 -23.93 -11.23
N ARG A 267 -9.51 -24.60 -12.38
CA ARG A 267 -8.35 -24.90 -13.24
C ARG A 267 -7.72 -23.63 -13.80
N GLN A 268 -8.54 -22.70 -14.29
CA GLN A 268 -8.05 -21.44 -14.88
C GLN A 268 -7.19 -20.63 -13.90
N TYR A 269 -7.56 -20.60 -12.62
CA TYR A 269 -6.87 -19.82 -11.59
C TYR A 269 -5.97 -20.65 -10.67
N GLN A 270 -5.72 -21.93 -11.00
CA GLN A 270 -4.87 -22.83 -10.23
C GLN A 270 -5.28 -22.89 -8.74
N LEU A 271 -6.55 -23.24 -8.53
CA LEU A 271 -7.19 -23.41 -7.23
C LEU A 271 -7.62 -24.87 -7.06
N THR A 272 -6.67 -25.78 -7.24
CA THR A 272 -6.90 -27.23 -7.25
C THR A 272 -7.35 -27.75 -5.89
N GLU A 273 -6.98 -27.07 -4.81
CA GLU A 273 -7.39 -27.38 -3.44
C GLU A 273 -8.92 -27.41 -3.25
N TYR A 274 -9.68 -26.66 -4.05
CA TYR A 274 -11.15 -26.65 -3.95
C TYR A 274 -11.84 -27.67 -4.86
N VAL A 275 -11.12 -28.38 -5.72
CA VAL A 275 -11.71 -29.33 -6.67
C VAL A 275 -12.34 -30.50 -5.92
N ASP A 276 -11.56 -31.12 -5.04
CA ASP A 276 -11.98 -32.29 -4.28
C ASP A 276 -13.00 -31.90 -3.20
N ILE A 277 -12.85 -30.72 -2.59
CA ILE A 277 -13.82 -30.17 -1.65
C ILE A 277 -15.19 -29.97 -2.32
N ALA A 278 -15.21 -29.34 -3.50
CA ALA A 278 -16.45 -29.12 -4.23
C ALA A 278 -17.09 -30.44 -4.71
N ALA A 279 -16.28 -31.44 -5.05
CA ALA A 279 -16.77 -32.77 -5.40
C ALA A 279 -17.40 -33.50 -4.20
N ALA A 280 -16.72 -33.49 -3.05
CA ALA A 280 -17.22 -34.10 -1.82
C ALA A 280 -18.55 -33.47 -1.37
N ILE A 281 -18.65 -32.13 -1.40
CA ILE A 281 -19.89 -31.41 -1.08
C ILE A 281 -21.01 -31.78 -2.07
N ARG A 282 -20.71 -31.82 -3.38
CA ARG A 282 -21.71 -32.20 -4.41
C ARG A 282 -22.25 -33.61 -4.21
N GLN A 283 -21.42 -34.53 -3.74
CA GLN A 283 -21.79 -35.93 -3.49
C GLN A 283 -22.44 -36.15 -2.12
N GLY A 284 -22.42 -35.16 -1.23
CA GLY A 284 -22.83 -35.33 0.17
C GLY A 284 -21.90 -36.26 0.95
N ASN A 285 -20.66 -36.45 0.50
CA ASN A 285 -19.70 -37.38 1.10
C ASN A 285 -18.90 -36.68 2.20
N LEU A 286 -19.40 -36.76 3.44
CA LEU A 286 -18.77 -36.15 4.62
C LEU A 286 -17.36 -36.71 4.89
N LEU A 287 -17.14 -38.02 4.69
CA LEU A 287 -15.83 -38.63 4.92
C LEU A 287 -14.78 -38.05 3.97
N ALA A 288 -15.10 -37.96 2.67
CA ALA A 288 -14.21 -37.35 1.68
C ALA A 288 -13.96 -35.86 1.99
N TYR A 289 -14.97 -35.14 2.47
CA TYR A 289 -14.81 -33.73 2.86
C TYR A 289 -13.80 -33.56 4.00
N TYR A 290 -13.86 -34.39 5.04
CA TYR A 290 -12.91 -34.32 6.15
C TYR A 290 -11.49 -34.72 5.72
N GLN A 291 -11.35 -35.74 4.86
CA GLN A 291 -10.04 -36.19 4.37
C GLN A 291 -9.31 -35.15 3.50
N VAL A 292 -10.05 -34.32 2.77
CA VAL A 292 -9.48 -33.28 1.89
C VAL A 292 -9.16 -31.99 2.66
N ARG A 293 -9.73 -31.81 3.85
CA ARG A 293 -9.57 -30.61 4.67
C ARG A 293 -8.30 -30.64 5.54
N GLU A 294 -7.79 -31.83 5.87
CA GLU A 294 -6.53 -32.05 6.59
C GLU A 294 -5.31 -31.75 5.71
#